data_AF-A0A1E1X1M1-F1
#
_entry.id   AF-A0A1E1X1M1-F1
#
_cell.length_a   1.000
_cell.length_b   1.000
_cell.length_c   1.000
_cell.angle_alpha   90.00
_cell.angle_beta   90.00
_cell.angle_gamma   90.00
#
_symmetry.space_group_name_H-M   'P 1'
#
loop_
_entity.id
_entity.type
_entity.pdbx_description
1 polymer ?
#
loop_
_entity_poly.entity_id
_entity_poly.type
_entity_poly.pdbx_seq_one_letter_code
_entity_poly.pdbx_strand_id
1 'polypeptide(L)'
;PYSFGYSSYDGLGSHVTRHESKDDTGRVTGYYVVEDVDGRKRTVHYVADKDGFRATVHTNEQGTDNLDPANVKMRVENRMPHPPPTPRGPSQGSPVQTSPSPALGDGVDVPVLDAVDQSVKKS
;
A
#
# COMPACT_ATOMS: atom_id res chain seq x y z
N PRO A 1 -11.28 -20.14 10.71
CA PRO A 1 -9.89 -19.97 10.25
C PRO A 1 -9.69 -20.07 8.73
N TYR A 2 -8.61 -19.47 8.20
CA TYR A 2 -8.12 -19.67 6.83
C TYR A 2 -6.59 -19.50 6.76
N SER A 3 -5.98 -19.98 5.67
CA SER A 3 -4.60 -19.67 5.31
C SER A 3 -4.44 -19.69 3.79
N PHE A 4 -3.71 -18.73 3.24
CA PHE A 4 -3.36 -18.70 1.82
C PHE A 4 -1.99 -18.08 1.61
N GLY A 5 -1.41 -18.36 0.45
CA GLY A 5 -0.22 -17.67 -0.03
C GLY A 5 -0.05 -17.84 -1.52
N TYR A 6 0.65 -16.91 -2.14
CA TYR A 6 1.01 -16.97 -3.55
C TYR A 6 2.34 -16.28 -3.81
N SER A 7 2.90 -16.61 -4.97
CA SER A 7 4.12 -16.02 -5.51
C SER A 7 3.92 -15.78 -7.00
N SER A 8 4.32 -14.61 -7.50
CA SER A 8 4.19 -14.21 -8.90
C SER A 8 5.50 -13.63 -9.40
N TYR A 9 6.00 -14.14 -10.52
CA TYR A 9 7.17 -13.65 -11.23
C TYR A 9 6.75 -13.15 -12.60
N ASP A 10 7.16 -11.94 -12.98
CA ASP A 10 6.74 -11.30 -14.23
C ASP A 10 7.58 -11.71 -15.46
N GLY A 11 8.65 -12.47 -15.27
CA GLY A 11 9.58 -12.84 -16.35
C GLY A 11 10.69 -11.82 -16.62
N LEU A 12 10.56 -10.59 -16.10
CA LEU A 12 11.45 -9.46 -16.34
C LEU A 12 12.32 -9.11 -15.13
N GLY A 13 12.08 -9.75 -13.98
CA GLY A 13 12.89 -9.63 -12.78
C GLY A 13 12.09 -9.23 -11.54
N SER A 14 10.81 -8.82 -11.70
CA SER A 14 9.97 -8.46 -10.55
C SER A 14 9.35 -9.71 -9.93
N HIS A 15 9.32 -9.74 -8.60
CA HIS A 15 8.77 -10.85 -7.83
C HIS A 15 7.89 -10.32 -6.69
N VAL A 16 6.68 -10.86 -6.58
CA VAL A 16 5.77 -10.59 -5.47
C VAL A 16 5.47 -11.90 -4.74
N THR A 17 5.60 -11.91 -3.42
CA THR A 17 5.18 -13.03 -2.56
C THR A 17 4.23 -12.52 -1.49
N ARG A 18 3.19 -13.29 -1.16
CA ARG A 18 2.28 -13.00 -0.05
C ARG A 18 1.92 -14.28 0.70
N HIS A 19 1.81 -14.18 2.01
CA HIS A 19 1.24 -15.20 2.88
C HIS A 19 0.35 -14.55 3.93
N GLU A 20 -0.82 -15.13 4.21
CA GLU A 20 -1.74 -14.65 5.24
C GLU A 20 -2.52 -15.82 5.85
N SER A 21 -2.76 -15.74 7.16
CA SER A 21 -3.61 -16.66 7.90
C SER A 21 -4.51 -15.92 8.87
N LYS A 22 -5.68 -16.49 9.14
CA LYS A 22 -6.62 -16.07 10.18
C LYS A 22 -6.93 -17.25 11.09
N ASP A 23 -6.72 -17.07 12.39
CA ASP A 23 -7.06 -18.08 13.40
C ASP A 23 -8.54 -18.02 13.81
N ASP A 24 -8.94 -18.92 14.72
CA ASP A 24 -10.33 -19.01 15.20
C ASP A 24 -10.75 -17.86 16.11
N THR A 25 -9.79 -17.08 16.63
CA THR A 25 -10.06 -15.87 17.41
C THR A 25 -10.32 -14.65 16.51
N GLY A 26 -10.10 -14.81 15.21
CA GLY A 26 -10.25 -13.75 14.21
C GLY A 26 -8.99 -12.91 14.02
N ARG A 27 -7.89 -13.23 14.70
CA ARG A 27 -6.58 -12.61 14.49
C ARG A 27 -6.03 -13.01 13.12
N VAL A 28 -5.59 -12.01 12.37
CA VAL A 28 -4.95 -12.17 11.05
C VAL A 28 -3.47 -11.87 11.18
N THR A 29 -2.62 -12.74 10.64
CA THR A 29 -1.17 -12.50 10.52
C THR A 29 -0.72 -12.79 9.10
N GLY A 30 0.26 -12.03 8.61
CA GLY A 30 0.77 -12.27 7.29
C GLY A 30 2.02 -11.48 6.98
N TYR A 31 2.53 -11.70 5.79
CA TYR A 31 3.56 -10.88 5.20
C TYR A 31 3.40 -10.79 3.69
N TYR A 32 3.95 -9.72 3.12
CA TYR A 32 4.20 -9.66 1.69
C TYR A 32 5.61 -9.15 1.41
N VAL A 33 6.14 -9.55 0.27
CA VAL A 33 7.42 -9.12 -0.28
C VAL A 33 7.16 -8.63 -1.70
N VAL A 34 7.67 -7.45 -2.03
CA VAL A 34 7.75 -6.93 -3.40
C VAL A 34 9.22 -6.71 -3.70
N GLU A 35 9.71 -7.33 -4.76
CA GLU A 35 11.05 -7.16 -5.32
C GLU A 35 10.89 -6.65 -6.75
N ASP A 36 11.57 -5.56 -7.06
CA ASP A 36 11.56 -4.91 -8.37
C ASP A 36 12.87 -5.22 -9.11
N VAL A 37 12.85 -5.05 -10.43
CA VAL A 37 13.97 -5.39 -11.33
C VAL A 37 15.26 -4.63 -11.02
N ASP A 38 15.14 -3.47 -10.38
CA ASP A 38 16.24 -2.61 -9.97
C ASP A 38 16.83 -2.97 -8.59
N GLY A 39 16.37 -4.08 -7.99
CA GLY A 39 16.82 -4.57 -6.69
C GLY A 39 16.17 -3.86 -5.50
N ARG A 40 15.20 -2.96 -5.74
CA ARG A 40 14.37 -2.44 -4.65
C ARG A 40 13.51 -3.56 -4.07
N LYS A 41 13.43 -3.60 -2.74
CA LYS A 41 12.70 -4.61 -2.00
C LYS A 41 11.93 -3.98 -0.86
N ARG A 42 10.67 -4.37 -0.73
CA ARG A 42 9.82 -4.05 0.42
C ARG A 42 9.25 -5.31 1.02
N THR A 43 9.57 -5.57 2.29
CA THR A 43 9.00 -6.66 3.09
C THR A 43 8.13 -6.08 4.19
N VAL A 44 6.88 -6.51 4.28
CA VAL A 44 5.96 -6.08 5.34
C VAL A 44 5.46 -7.27 6.11
N HIS A 45 5.67 -7.28 7.42
CA HIS A 45 5.03 -8.21 8.34
C HIS A 45 3.91 -7.49 9.06
N TYR A 46 2.74 -8.12 9.17
CA TYR A 46 1.58 -7.50 9.80
C TYR A 46 0.77 -8.44 10.67
N VAL A 47 0.04 -7.82 11.60
CA VAL A 47 -0.96 -8.43 12.45
C VAL A 47 -2.19 -7.53 12.54
N ALA A 48 -3.37 -8.12 12.46
CA ALA A 48 -4.64 -7.48 12.78
C ALA A 48 -5.35 -8.32 13.86
N ASP A 49 -5.72 -7.68 14.96
CA ASP A 49 -6.35 -8.31 16.13
C ASP A 49 -7.11 -7.25 16.93
N LYS A 50 -7.54 -7.59 18.15
CA LYS A 50 -8.26 -6.67 19.05
C LYS A 50 -7.50 -5.36 19.36
N ASP A 51 -6.18 -5.34 19.22
CA ASP A 51 -5.35 -4.16 19.50
C ASP A 51 -5.17 -3.28 18.24
N GLY A 52 -5.91 -3.55 17.15
CA GLY A 52 -5.94 -2.78 15.89
C GLY A 52 -5.19 -3.46 14.73
N PHE A 53 -4.53 -2.68 13.87
CA PHE A 53 -3.53 -3.16 12.90
C PHE A 53 -2.12 -2.71 13.29
N ARG A 54 -1.12 -3.61 13.22
CA ARG A 54 0.31 -3.27 13.43
C ARG A 54 1.14 -3.91 12.34
N ALA A 55 2.19 -3.22 11.90
CA ALA A 55 3.10 -3.74 10.89
C ALA A 55 4.56 -3.35 11.14
N THR A 56 5.49 -4.14 10.58
CA THR A 56 6.89 -3.78 10.44
C THR A 56 7.25 -3.85 8.96
N VAL A 57 7.81 -2.76 8.44
CA VAL A 57 8.23 -2.60 7.04
C VAL A 57 9.74 -2.55 6.99
N HIS A 58 10.34 -3.38 6.15
CA HIS A 58 11.75 -3.29 5.77
C HIS A 58 11.81 -2.87 4.30
N THR A 59 12.55 -1.81 3.98
CA THR A 59 12.69 -1.33 2.61
C THR A 59 14.06 -0.71 2.35
N ASN A 60 14.60 -0.86 1.15
CA ASN A 60 15.79 -0.15 0.66
C ASN A 60 15.46 1.01 -0.31
N GLU A 61 14.19 1.41 -0.38
CA GLU A 61 13.74 2.45 -1.31
C GLU A 61 14.25 3.84 -0.92
N GLN A 62 15.00 4.46 -1.83
CA GLN A 62 15.48 5.83 -1.65
C GLN A 62 14.32 6.82 -1.52
N GLY A 63 14.46 7.78 -0.60
CA GLY A 63 13.45 8.80 -0.35
C GLY A 63 12.32 8.35 0.60
N THR A 64 12.36 7.12 1.11
CA THR A 64 11.45 6.69 2.18
C THR A 64 11.96 7.20 3.52
N ASP A 65 11.16 8.03 4.19
CA ASP A 65 11.46 8.46 5.55
C ASP A 65 11.21 7.32 6.57
N ASN A 66 11.99 7.32 7.65
CA ASN A 66 11.82 6.37 8.75
C ASN A 66 10.95 6.92 9.88
N LEU A 67 9.98 7.77 9.53
CA LEU A 67 8.93 8.13 10.46
C LEU A 67 8.09 6.87 10.66
N ASP A 68 7.77 6.52 11.91
CA ASP A 68 6.90 5.40 12.23
C ASP A 68 5.44 5.92 12.20
N PRO A 69 4.70 5.88 11.06
CA PRO A 69 3.33 6.37 11.03
C PRO A 69 2.43 5.40 11.81
N ALA A 70 1.56 5.96 12.66
CA ALA A 70 0.58 5.20 13.43
C ALA A 70 1.22 3.98 14.15
N ASN A 71 0.76 2.76 13.83
CA ASN A 71 1.23 1.50 14.41
C ASN A 71 2.16 0.73 13.45
N VAL A 72 2.87 1.43 12.56
CA VAL A 72 3.84 0.86 11.63
C VAL A 72 5.25 1.19 12.10
N LYS A 73 6.12 0.18 12.11
CA LYS A 73 7.57 0.33 12.33
C LYS A 73 8.28 0.32 10.99
N MET A 74 8.89 1.45 10.62
CA MET A 74 9.67 1.58 9.40
C MET A 74 11.13 1.23 9.68
N ARG A 75 11.71 0.40 8.81
CA ARG A 75 13.14 0.09 8.76
C ARG A 75 13.64 0.33 7.34
N VAL A 76 14.20 1.51 7.13
CA VAL A 76 14.77 1.90 5.84
C VAL A 76 16.27 1.57 5.82
N GLU A 77 16.66 0.65 4.94
CA GLU A 77 18.03 0.27 4.62
C GLU A 77 18.61 1.24 3.57
N ASN A 78 19.95 1.39 3.52
CA ASN A 78 20.63 2.28 2.57
C ASN A 78 20.19 3.76 2.59
N ARG A 79 19.81 4.30 3.75
CA ARG A 79 19.54 5.73 3.88
C ARG A 79 20.76 6.53 3.44
N MET A 80 20.63 7.28 2.34
CA MET A 80 21.45 8.47 2.17
C MET A 80 21.19 9.36 3.40
N PRO A 81 22.21 10.03 3.96
CA PRO A 81 21.99 10.98 5.04
C PRO A 81 20.94 11.99 4.59
N HIS A 82 19.75 11.96 5.19
CA HIS A 82 18.84 13.07 5.06
C HIS A 82 19.59 14.29 5.61
N PRO A 83 19.66 15.43 4.90
CA PRO A 83 20.08 16.66 5.54
C PRO A 83 19.18 16.85 6.77
N PRO A 84 19.72 17.29 7.92
CA PRO A 84 18.92 17.54 9.10
C PRO A 84 17.72 18.42 8.71
N PRO A 85 16.53 18.19 9.28
CA PRO A 85 15.40 19.06 9.01
C PRO A 85 15.85 20.49 9.29
N THR A 86 15.88 21.33 8.25
CA THR A 86 16.15 22.75 8.44
C THR A 86 15.08 23.28 9.39
N PRO A 87 15.45 24.05 10.43
CA PRO A 87 14.46 24.67 11.30
C PRO A 87 13.51 25.48 10.42
N ARG A 88 12.26 25.01 10.31
CA ARG A 88 11.21 25.74 9.62
C ARG A 88 10.95 26.98 10.45
N GLY A 89 11.45 28.13 9.99
CA GLY A 89 11.02 29.43 10.51
C GLY A 89 9.49 29.52 10.48
N PRO A 90 8.86 30.38 11.31
CA PRO A 90 7.42 30.34 11.54
C PRO A 90 6.65 30.46 10.22
N SER A 91 6.09 29.36 9.73
CA SER A 91 5.23 29.37 8.56
C SER A 91 3.88 29.91 9.00
N GLN A 92 3.62 31.17 8.64
CA GLN A 92 2.26 31.69 8.66
C GLN A 92 1.34 30.75 7.87
N GLY A 93 0.15 30.54 8.44
CA GLY A 93 -0.78 29.51 8.00
C GLY A 93 -1.19 29.61 6.54
N SER A 94 -1.42 28.45 5.95
CA SER A 94 -2.21 28.26 4.73
C SER A 94 -2.83 26.86 4.80
N PRO A 95 -4.03 26.65 4.22
CA PRO A 95 -5.09 25.87 4.86
C PRO A 95 -4.94 24.36 4.72
N VAL A 96 -5.53 23.65 5.68
CA VAL A 96 -5.73 22.20 5.67
C VAL A 96 -6.55 21.83 4.43
N GLN A 97 -5.90 21.22 3.43
CA GLN A 97 -6.63 20.53 2.37
C GLN A 97 -6.97 19.13 2.90
N THR A 98 -8.13 19.03 3.55
CA THR A 98 -8.74 17.75 3.94
C THR A 98 -9.21 17.04 2.67
N SER A 99 -8.41 16.11 2.14
CA SER A 99 -8.95 15.10 1.23
C SER A 99 -9.76 14.11 2.07
N PRO A 100 -11.06 13.90 1.79
CA PRO A 100 -11.86 12.96 2.57
C PRO A 100 -11.45 11.52 2.27
N SER A 101 -11.29 10.74 3.33
CA SER A 101 -11.18 9.28 3.28
C SER A 101 -12.51 8.73 2.73
N PRO A 102 -12.54 7.88 1.69
CA PRO A 102 -13.79 7.28 1.24
C PRO A 102 -14.26 6.26 2.27
N ALA A 103 -15.41 6.55 2.89
CA ALA A 103 -16.16 5.62 3.72
C ALA A 103 -16.87 4.58 2.83
N LEU A 104 -16.93 3.34 3.31
CA LEU A 104 -17.81 2.28 2.81
C LEU A 104 -19.27 2.78 2.84
N GLY A 105 -19.95 2.70 1.71
CA GLY A 105 -21.39 2.99 1.57
C GLY A 105 -22.07 1.89 0.77
N ASP A 106 -23.20 1.43 1.29
CA ASP A 106 -24.07 0.37 0.79
C ASP A 106 -24.57 0.58 -0.66
N GLY A 107 -24.67 -0.53 -1.40
CA GLY A 107 -25.82 -0.84 -2.25
C GLY A 107 -26.00 -0.17 -3.63
N VAL A 108 -25.99 -1.04 -4.65
CA VAL A 108 -26.82 -1.04 -5.88
C VAL A 108 -26.52 -0.02 -6.98
N ASP A 109 -25.89 -0.49 -8.07
CA ASP A 109 -26.49 -0.66 -9.42
C ASP A 109 -25.38 -0.75 -10.47
N VAL A 110 -25.35 -1.83 -11.25
CA VAL A 110 -24.37 -2.07 -12.33
C VAL A 110 -25.00 -1.66 -13.66
N PRO A 111 -24.56 -0.58 -14.34
CA PRO A 111 -25.04 -0.31 -15.67
C PRO A 111 -24.33 -1.20 -16.70
N VAL A 112 -25.15 -2.02 -17.36
CA VAL A 112 -24.91 -2.68 -18.65
C VAL A 112 -24.48 -1.64 -19.68
N LEU A 113 -23.35 -1.86 -20.34
CA LEU A 113 -23.00 -1.15 -21.57
C LEU A 113 -23.69 -1.85 -22.74
N ASP A 114 -24.84 -1.32 -23.15
CA ASP A 114 -25.45 -1.63 -24.44
C ASP A 114 -25.20 -0.50 -25.46
N ALA A 115 -25.15 -0.93 -26.71
CA ALA A 115 -24.63 -0.26 -27.89
C ALA A 115 -25.21 1.12 -28.23
N VAL A 116 -24.44 1.92 -28.97
CA VAL A 116 -24.98 2.92 -29.89
C VAL A 116 -24.33 2.76 -31.27
N ASP A 117 -25.11 2.18 -32.18
CA ASP A 117 -24.98 2.29 -33.63
C ASP A 117 -25.40 3.70 -34.06
N GLN A 118 -24.61 4.38 -34.89
CA GLN A 118 -25.12 5.34 -35.89
C GLN A 118 -24.26 5.30 -37.16
N SER A 119 -24.80 4.61 -38.16
CA SER A 119 -24.54 4.74 -39.59
C SER A 119 -24.69 6.18 -40.09
N VAL A 120 -23.89 6.63 -41.06
CA VAL A 120 -24.36 7.20 -42.35
C VAL A 120 -23.20 7.30 -43.38
N LYS A 121 -23.57 6.99 -44.63
CA LYS A 121 -22.81 6.86 -45.88
C LYS A 121 -22.17 8.15 -46.45
N LYS A 122 -21.20 7.90 -47.35
CA LYS A 122 -21.03 8.45 -48.73
C LYS A 122 -19.86 9.45 -48.93
N SER A 123 -18.81 9.01 -49.64
CA SER A 123 -18.59 9.33 -51.06
C SER A 123 -17.64 8.34 -51.70
#